data_AF-A0AA42E0E6-F1
#
_entry.id   AF-A0AA42E0E6-F1
#
_cell.length_a   1.000
_cell.length_b   1.000
_cell.length_c   1.000
_cell.angle_alpha   90.00
_cell.angle_beta   90.00
_cell.angle_gamma   90.00
#
_symmetry.space_group_name_H-M   'P 1'
#
loop_
_entity.id
_entity.type
_entity.pdbx_description
1 polymer ?
#
loop_
_entity_poly.entity_id
_entity_poly.type
_entity_poly.pdbx_seq_one_letter_code
_entity_poly.pdbx_strand_id
1 'polypeptide(L)'
;MSEKTLIEINGVNMEVDLRYAKRVDELRIGDRVKVLIKSAYSAHEVHPGVIVGFEPFKELPTIVVAYIKDNYGTAELKFLHYNAKSDGAEIVAAADEDFHPDRDRIMAHFDRQIAAKLREVETIQEQRRYFELNFRQYWERVAPPAPKHEPEVLEG
;
A
#
# COMPACT_ATOMS: atom_id res chain seq x y z
N MET A 1 9.14 -35.19 -19.21
CA MET A 1 10.19 -34.18 -19.42
C MET A 1 10.47 -33.55 -18.07
N SER A 2 11.68 -33.65 -17.52
CA SER A 2 12.02 -33.03 -16.22
C SER A 2 12.46 -31.59 -16.45
N GLU A 3 11.81 -30.63 -15.78
CA GLU A 3 12.27 -29.24 -15.73
C GLU A 3 13.56 -29.19 -14.90
N LYS A 4 14.64 -28.71 -15.53
CA LYS A 4 15.95 -28.55 -14.89
C LYS A 4 16.30 -27.07 -14.94
N THR A 5 16.71 -26.52 -13.80
CA THR A 5 17.21 -25.15 -13.72
C THR A 5 18.72 -25.21 -13.55
N LEU A 6 19.46 -24.52 -14.43
CA LEU A 6 20.89 -24.31 -14.25
C LEU A 6 21.05 -23.12 -13.30
N ILE A 7 21.70 -23.35 -12.16
CA ILE A 7 22.06 -22.29 -11.22
C ILE A 7 23.59 -22.26 -11.15
N GLU A 8 24.16 -21.11 -11.46
CA GLU A 8 25.59 -20.86 -11.33
C GLU A 8 25.85 -20.14 -10.00
N ILE A 9 26.64 -20.76 -9.12
CA ILE A 9 27.08 -20.17 -7.84
C ILE A 9 28.60 -20.29 -7.78
N ASN A 10 29.30 -19.16 -7.75
CA ASN A 10 30.76 -19.06 -7.64
C ASN A 10 31.55 -19.94 -8.65
N GLY A 11 31.06 -20.06 -9.89
CA GLY A 11 31.73 -20.79 -10.98
C GLY A 11 31.61 -22.32 -10.92
N VAL A 12 30.78 -22.87 -10.02
CA VAL A 12 30.44 -24.29 -9.98
C VAL A 12 29.04 -24.50 -10.57
N ASN A 13 28.98 -25.25 -11.66
CA ASN A 13 27.71 -25.61 -12.31
C ASN A 13 27.10 -26.80 -11.56
N MET A 14 25.98 -26.58 -10.87
CA MET A 14 25.20 -27.65 -10.27
C MET A 14 23.92 -27.92 -11.07
N GLU A 15 23.75 -29.17 -11.47
CA GLU A 15 22.51 -29.67 -12.06
C GLU A 15 21.64 -30.24 -10.93
N VAL A 16 20.60 -29.49 -10.55
CA VAL A 16 19.68 -29.90 -9.47
C VAL A 16 18.42 -30.50 -10.09
N ASP A 17 18.15 -31.77 -9.75
CA ASP A 17 16.88 -32.42 -10.09
C ASP A 17 15.79 -31.96 -9.09
N LEU A 18 14.94 -31.04 -9.54
CA LEU A 18 13.87 -30.44 -8.73
C LEU A 18 12.80 -31.44 -8.28
N ARG A 19 12.79 -32.68 -8.80
CA ARG A 19 11.84 -33.73 -8.36
C ARG A 19 12.07 -34.17 -6.92
N TYR A 20 13.29 -33.99 -6.40
CA TYR A 20 13.69 -34.47 -5.07
C TYR A 20 14.20 -33.35 -4.15
N ALA A 21 14.58 -32.21 -4.71
CA ALA A 21 15.07 -31.06 -3.95
C ALA A 21 13.90 -30.14 -3.56
N LYS A 22 13.34 -30.32 -2.36
CA LYS A 22 12.47 -29.32 -1.73
C LYS A 22 13.32 -28.29 -1.00
N ARG A 23 13.32 -27.05 -1.48
CA ARG A 23 13.78 -25.92 -0.68
C ARG A 23 12.76 -25.69 0.43
N VAL A 24 13.14 -26.02 1.66
CA VAL A 24 12.37 -25.73 2.86
C VAL A 24 13.05 -24.54 3.52
N ASP A 25 12.59 -23.33 3.20
CA ASP A 25 12.99 -22.15 3.92
C ASP A 25 12.14 -22.07 5.19
N GLU A 26 12.78 -22.07 6.37
CA GLU A 26 12.10 -21.73 7.62
C GLU A 26 12.01 -20.20 7.72
N LEU A 27 10.83 -19.66 7.46
CA LEU A 27 10.55 -18.23 7.60
C LEU A 27 9.81 -17.93 8.90
N ARG A 28 10.16 -16.82 9.53
CA ARG A 28 9.58 -16.29 10.76
C ARG A 28 9.16 -14.84 10.56
N ILE A 29 8.25 -14.36 11.42
CA ILE A 29 7.90 -12.93 11.45
C ILE A 29 9.16 -12.14 11.82
N GLY A 30 9.43 -11.07 11.07
CA GLY A 30 10.63 -10.25 11.20
C GLY A 30 11.75 -10.65 10.24
N ASP A 31 11.66 -11.81 9.59
CA ASP A 31 12.68 -12.23 8.62
C ASP A 31 12.69 -11.29 7.41
N ARG A 32 13.90 -10.91 7.00
CA ARG A 32 14.14 -10.12 5.80
C ARG A 32 13.97 -10.99 4.58
N VAL A 33 13.27 -10.47 3.59
CA VAL A 33 13.04 -11.13 2.31
C VAL A 33 13.27 -10.18 1.15
N LYS A 34 13.60 -10.72 -0.01
CA LYS A 34 13.53 -10.02 -1.28
C LYS A 34 12.23 -10.39 -1.95
N VAL A 35 11.51 -9.39 -2.45
CA VAL A 35 10.20 -9.56 -3.10
C VAL A 35 10.35 -9.21 -4.57
N LEU A 36 10.21 -10.20 -5.44
CA LEU A 36 10.16 -10.00 -6.89
C LEU A 36 8.71 -9.74 -7.30
N ILE A 37 8.44 -8.66 -8.02
CA ILE A 37 7.12 -8.35 -8.56
C ILE A 37 7.22 -8.04 -10.04
N LYS A 38 6.35 -8.62 -10.85
CA LYS A 38 6.19 -8.26 -12.26
C LYS A 38 5.57 -6.86 -12.37
N SER A 39 6.31 -5.92 -12.93
CA SER A 39 5.80 -4.57 -13.21
C SER A 39 4.76 -4.57 -14.34
N ALA A 40 3.95 -3.51 -14.39
CA ALA A 40 2.96 -3.29 -15.45
C ALA A 40 3.59 -3.25 -16.87
N TYR A 41 4.87 -2.92 -16.98
CA TYR A 41 5.60 -2.80 -18.25
C TYR A 41 6.47 -4.02 -18.57
N SER A 42 6.18 -5.18 -17.95
CA SER A 42 6.80 -6.50 -18.17
C SER A 42 8.20 -6.74 -17.58
N ALA A 43 8.86 -5.73 -17.01
CA ALA A 43 10.10 -5.92 -16.25
C ALA A 43 9.79 -6.45 -14.83
N HIS A 44 10.61 -7.38 -14.31
CA HIS A 44 10.53 -7.78 -12.91
C HIS A 44 11.34 -6.82 -12.04
N GLU A 45 10.78 -6.37 -10.92
CA GLU A 45 11.41 -5.49 -9.95
C GLU A 45 11.63 -6.24 -8.64
N VAL A 46 12.80 -6.08 -8.02
CA VAL A 46 13.10 -6.65 -6.69
C VAL A 46 12.98 -5.55 -5.64
N HIS A 47 12.27 -5.83 -4.57
CA HIS A 47 12.03 -4.91 -3.47
C HIS A 47 12.44 -5.51 -2.12
N PRO A 48 13.02 -4.71 -1.20
CA PRO A 48 13.32 -5.19 0.14
C PRO A 48 12.02 -5.31 0.92
N GLY A 49 11.87 -6.42 1.64
CA GLY A 49 10.68 -6.68 2.45
C GLY A 49 10.98 -7.43 3.73
N VAL A 50 9.94 -7.53 4.55
CA VAL A 50 9.94 -8.21 5.85
C VAL A 50 8.65 -9.02 5.97
N ILE A 51 8.78 -10.24 6.49
CA ILE A 51 7.62 -11.06 6.84
C ILE A 51 6.94 -10.42 8.05
N VAL A 52 5.68 -9.99 7.90
CA VAL A 52 4.92 -9.34 8.97
C VAL A 52 3.81 -10.21 9.54
N GLY A 53 3.48 -11.32 8.88
CA GLY A 53 2.46 -12.23 9.39
C GLY A 53 2.34 -13.53 8.60
N PHE A 54 1.71 -14.50 9.24
CA PHE A 54 1.25 -15.74 8.63
C PHE A 54 -0.23 -15.89 8.95
N GLU A 55 -1.05 -15.95 7.91
CA GLU A 55 -2.49 -16.15 8.01
C GLU A 55 -2.81 -17.61 7.69
N PRO A 56 -3.11 -18.45 8.71
CA PRO A 56 -3.30 -19.88 8.53
C PRO A 56 -4.71 -20.21 8.00
N PHE A 57 -5.15 -19.53 6.94
CA PHE A 57 -6.43 -19.84 6.30
C PHE A 57 -6.45 -21.29 5.83
N LYS A 58 -7.51 -22.03 6.14
CA LYS A 58 -7.61 -23.46 5.86
C LYS A 58 -7.43 -23.82 4.38
N GLU A 59 -7.97 -23.00 3.48
CA GLU A 59 -7.95 -23.26 2.04
C GLU A 59 -6.81 -22.53 1.31
N LEU A 60 -6.32 -21.44 1.88
CA LEU A 60 -5.32 -20.60 1.23
C LEU A 60 -4.38 -19.95 2.27
N PRO A 61 -3.53 -20.74 2.96
CA PRO A 61 -2.53 -20.21 3.88
C PRO A 61 -1.72 -19.11 3.18
N THR A 62 -1.56 -17.98 3.85
CA THR A 62 -1.00 -16.77 3.24
C THR A 62 0.10 -16.19 4.11
N ILE A 63 1.23 -15.87 3.49
CA ILE A 63 2.32 -15.12 4.10
C ILE A 63 2.06 -13.64 3.79
N VAL A 64 2.11 -12.79 4.82
CA VAL A 64 1.99 -11.34 4.64
C VAL A 64 3.38 -10.75 4.68
N VAL A 65 3.76 -10.09 3.57
CA VAL A 65 5.07 -9.46 3.41
C VAL A 65 4.88 -7.96 3.24
N ALA A 66 5.46 -7.17 4.13
CA ALA A 66 5.58 -5.73 3.93
C ALA A 66 6.85 -5.46 3.09
N TYR A 67 6.75 -4.71 2.01
CA TYR A 67 7.90 -4.36 1.17
C TYR A 67 7.91 -2.89 0.79
N ILE A 68 9.10 -2.35 0.56
CA ILE A 68 9.27 -0.97 0.13
C ILE A 68 9.45 -0.94 -1.38
N LYS A 69 8.49 -0.30 -2.06
CA LYS A 69 8.68 0.12 -3.44
C LYS A 69 9.31 1.52 -3.43
N ASP A 70 10.63 1.55 -3.53
CA ASP A 70 11.40 2.80 -3.70
C ASP A 70 11.68 3.04 -5.18
N ASN A 71 11.40 4.25 -5.65
CA ASN A 71 11.75 4.71 -6.98
C ASN A 71 12.39 6.11 -6.88
N TYR A 72 12.75 6.72 -8.01
CA TYR A 72 13.45 8.01 -7.99
C TYR A 72 12.67 9.15 -7.30
N GLY A 73 11.33 9.10 -7.33
CA GLY A 73 10.46 10.19 -6.85
C GLY A 73 9.68 9.88 -5.57
N THR A 74 9.39 8.61 -5.30
CA THR A 74 8.52 8.19 -4.20
C THR A 74 9.05 6.91 -3.55
N ALA A 75 8.74 6.77 -2.26
CA ALA A 75 8.81 5.51 -1.55
C ALA A 75 7.41 5.15 -1.06
N GLU A 76 7.01 3.90 -1.29
CA GLU A 76 5.71 3.37 -0.91
C GLU A 76 5.88 2.08 -0.09
N LEU A 77 5.29 2.05 1.10
CA LEU A 77 5.11 0.80 1.86
C LEU A 77 3.94 0.04 1.27
N LYS A 78 4.18 -1.20 0.85
CA LYS A 78 3.17 -2.09 0.26
C LYS A 78 3.13 -3.41 1.00
N PHE A 79 2.00 -4.10 0.86
CA PHE A 79 1.79 -5.43 1.41
C PHE A 79 1.56 -6.41 0.26
N LEU A 80 2.30 -7.50 0.28
CA LEU A 80 2.09 -8.67 -0.57
C LEU A 80 1.44 -9.77 0.28
N HIS A 81 0.30 -10.26 -0.18
CA HIS A 81 -0.35 -11.45 0.36
C HIS A 81 0.06 -12.65 -0.49
N TYR A 82 1.13 -13.32 -0.09
CA TYR A 82 1.77 -14.39 -0.85
C TYR A 82 1.18 -15.76 -0.48
N ASN A 83 0.62 -16.45 -1.47
CA ASN A 83 0.00 -17.77 -1.34
C ASN A 83 0.03 -18.51 -2.68
N ALA A 84 -0.61 -19.69 -2.74
CA ALA A 84 -0.65 -20.55 -3.93
C ALA A 84 -1.31 -19.93 -5.16
N LYS A 85 -1.99 -18.77 -5.05
CA LYS A 85 -2.63 -18.04 -6.15
C LYS A 85 -1.92 -16.72 -6.48
N SER A 86 -0.75 -16.46 -5.91
CA SER A 86 0.02 -15.26 -6.17
C SER A 86 0.76 -15.36 -7.49
N ASP A 87 0.13 -14.93 -8.57
CA ASP A 87 0.75 -14.88 -9.90
C ASP A 87 1.66 -13.66 -10.05
N GLY A 88 2.85 -13.86 -10.63
CA GLY A 88 3.79 -12.78 -10.96
C GLY A 88 4.50 -12.15 -9.76
N ALA A 89 4.50 -12.83 -8.60
CA ALA A 89 5.27 -12.45 -7.43
C ALA A 89 6.07 -13.65 -6.90
N GLU A 90 7.29 -13.40 -6.42
CA GLU A 90 8.12 -14.39 -5.74
C GLU A 90 8.73 -13.77 -4.48
N ILE A 91 8.97 -14.60 -3.47
CA ILE A 91 9.67 -14.19 -2.25
C ILE A 91 10.83 -15.15 -1.98
N VAL A 92 11.97 -14.59 -1.55
CA VAL A 92 13.12 -15.37 -1.10
C VAL A 92 13.69 -14.77 0.17
N ALA A 93 14.16 -15.62 1.08
CA ALA A 93 14.93 -15.17 2.25
C ALA A 93 16.12 -14.31 1.79
N ALA A 94 16.33 -13.17 2.45
CA ALA A 94 17.51 -12.34 2.21
C ALA A 94 18.68 -12.93 3.01
N ALA A 95 19.59 -13.65 2.34
CA ALA A 95 20.73 -14.31 2.96
C ALA A 95 21.96 -13.36 3.11
N ASP A 96 21.93 -12.25 2.38
CA ASP A 96 23.08 -11.43 2.05
C ASP A 96 22.86 -9.97 2.46
N GLU A 97 23.92 -9.32 2.97
CA GLU A 97 23.90 -7.93 3.47
C GLU A 97 23.79 -6.87 2.36
N ASP A 98 23.84 -7.27 1.09
CA ASP A 98 23.96 -6.32 -0.03
C ASP A 98 22.62 -5.66 -0.43
N PHE A 99 21.50 -6.04 0.17
CA PHE A 99 20.18 -5.53 -0.20
C PHE A 99 19.48 -4.82 0.97
N HIS A 100 20.03 -3.68 1.36
CA HIS A 100 19.45 -2.82 2.39
C HIS A 100 18.76 -1.59 1.79
N PRO A 101 17.53 -1.28 2.22
CA PRO A 101 16.89 -0.01 1.90
C PRO A 101 17.64 1.15 2.55
N ASP A 102 17.83 2.26 1.82
CA ASP A 102 18.33 3.52 2.38
C ASP A 102 17.24 4.16 3.24
N ARG A 103 17.36 3.97 4.56
CA ARG A 103 16.40 4.46 5.56
C ARG A 103 16.16 5.95 5.42
N ASP A 104 17.21 6.75 5.32
CA ASP A 104 17.10 8.20 5.40
C ASP A 104 16.46 8.77 4.14
N ARG A 105 16.80 8.19 2.98
CA ARG A 105 16.11 8.49 1.72
C ARG A 105 14.62 8.15 1.79
N ILE A 106 14.27 6.95 2.25
CA ILE A 106 12.87 6.51 2.34
C ILE A 106 12.07 7.41 3.30
N MET A 107 12.64 7.73 4.46
CA MET A 107 12.02 8.64 5.41
C MET A 107 11.83 10.04 4.80
N ALA A 108 12.81 10.57 4.08
CA ALA A 108 12.67 11.84 3.37
C ALA A 108 11.58 11.81 2.27
N HIS A 109 11.31 10.67 1.64
CA HIS A 109 10.16 10.52 0.75
C HIS A 109 8.83 10.55 1.51
N PHE A 110 8.73 9.91 2.67
CA PHE A 110 7.51 9.98 3.49
C PHE A 110 7.27 11.39 4.02
N ASP A 111 8.30 12.08 4.52
CA ASP A 111 8.17 13.44 5.05
C ASP A 111 7.71 14.43 3.98
N ARG A 112 8.22 14.32 2.75
CA ARG A 112 7.75 15.12 1.62
C ARG A 112 6.29 14.86 1.28
N GLN A 113 5.85 13.60 1.31
CA GLN A 113 4.46 13.22 1.06
C GLN A 113 3.53 13.77 2.15
N ILE A 114 3.93 13.65 3.42
CA ILE A 114 3.20 14.21 4.57
C ILE A 114 3.06 15.73 4.40
N ALA A 115 4.16 16.43 4.14
CA ALA A 115 4.14 17.88 3.97
C ALA A 115 3.25 18.32 2.80
N ALA A 116 3.26 17.58 1.69
CA ALA A 116 2.37 17.84 0.55
C ALA A 116 0.88 17.65 0.93
N LYS A 117 0.55 16.55 1.61
CA LYS A 117 -0.83 16.26 2.02
C LYS A 117 -1.35 17.24 3.07
N LEU A 118 -0.52 17.71 3.99
CA LEU A 118 -0.92 18.75 4.94
C LEU A 118 -1.27 20.08 4.25
N ARG A 119 -0.52 20.48 3.22
CA ARG A 119 -0.87 21.67 2.41
C ARG A 119 -2.18 21.49 1.64
N GLU A 120 -2.43 20.30 1.10
CA GLU A 120 -3.71 19.98 0.48
C GLU A 120 -4.87 20.09 1.48
N VAL A 121 -4.69 19.58 2.70
CA VAL A 121 -5.68 19.70 3.79
C VAL A 121 -5.95 21.16 4.13
N GLU A 122 -4.91 21.98 4.30
CA GLU A 122 -5.04 23.42 4.57
C GLU A 122 -5.84 24.11 3.46
N THR A 123 -5.49 23.85 2.20
CA THR A 123 -6.20 24.39 1.03
C THR A 123 -7.69 24.01 1.05
N ILE A 124 -8.01 22.75 1.34
CA ILE A 124 -9.40 22.27 1.40
C ILE A 124 -10.15 22.90 2.59
N GLN A 125 -9.48 23.11 3.72
CA GLN A 125 -10.06 23.79 4.88
C GLN A 125 -10.39 25.26 4.56
N GLU A 126 -9.52 25.97 3.84
CA GLU A 126 -9.79 27.33 3.37
C GLU A 126 -10.99 27.38 2.41
N GLN A 127 -11.03 26.46 1.44
CA GLN A 127 -12.15 26.34 0.51
C GLN A 127 -13.46 26.05 1.26
N ARG A 128 -13.43 25.13 2.22
CA ARG A 128 -14.58 24.83 3.09
C ARG A 128 -15.04 26.06 3.85
N ARG A 129 -14.13 26.78 4.50
CA ARG A 129 -14.45 28.00 5.25
C ARG A 129 -15.04 29.07 4.34
N TYR A 130 -14.45 29.26 3.16
CA TYR A 130 -14.94 30.21 2.18
C TYR A 130 -16.35 29.84 1.72
N PHE A 131 -16.59 28.57 1.43
CA PHE A 131 -17.91 28.07 1.05
C PHE A 131 -18.93 28.31 2.18
N GLU A 132 -18.62 27.89 3.41
CA GLU A 132 -19.47 28.07 4.58
C GLU A 132 -19.74 29.54 4.91
N LEU A 133 -18.84 30.47 4.61
CA LEU A 133 -19.07 31.89 4.85
C LEU A 133 -19.96 32.51 3.77
N ASN A 134 -19.63 32.26 2.50
CA ASN A 134 -20.21 33.00 1.38
C ASN A 134 -21.50 32.38 0.83
N PHE A 135 -21.72 31.08 1.05
CA PHE A 135 -22.90 30.40 0.53
C PHE A 135 -24.02 30.29 1.57
N ARG A 136 -23.85 30.85 2.79
CA ARG A 136 -24.87 30.87 3.87
C ARG A 136 -26.27 31.26 3.43
N GLN A 137 -26.36 32.27 2.56
CA GLN A 137 -27.60 32.79 2.01
C GLN A 137 -28.46 31.74 1.26
N TYR A 138 -27.88 30.63 0.81
CA TYR A 138 -28.62 29.58 0.12
C TYR A 138 -29.40 28.65 1.08
N TRP A 139 -29.07 28.66 2.38
CA TRP A 139 -29.70 27.78 3.38
C TRP A 139 -30.19 28.50 4.63
N GLU A 140 -29.81 29.76 4.84
CA GLU A 140 -30.52 30.67 5.75
C GLU A 140 -31.78 31.19 5.06
N ARG A 141 -32.85 30.38 5.03
CA ARG A 141 -34.17 30.86 4.59
C ARG A 141 -34.70 31.89 5.59
N VAL A 142 -34.94 33.09 5.08
CA VAL A 142 -35.70 34.21 5.67
C VAL A 142 -36.90 33.68 6.45
N ALA A 143 -37.03 34.06 7.72
CA ALA A 143 -38.19 33.73 8.54
C ALA A 143 -39.49 34.06 7.78
N PRO A 144 -40.52 33.19 7.79
CA PRO A 144 -41.77 33.51 7.13
C PRO A 144 -42.32 34.84 7.70
N PRO A 145 -42.87 35.73 6.86
CA PRO A 145 -43.43 36.99 7.36
C PRO A 145 -44.52 36.68 8.38
N ALA A 146 -44.53 37.45 9.48
CA ALA A 146 -45.48 37.28 10.57
C ALA A 146 -46.93 37.21 10.04
N PRO A 147 -47.79 36.36 10.61
CA PRO A 147 -49.17 36.21 10.15
C PRO A 147 -49.86 37.59 10.19
N LYS A 148 -50.47 37.98 9.07
CA LYS A 148 -51.28 39.19 9.01
C LYS A 148 -52.46 39.01 9.97
N HIS A 149 -52.66 39.96 10.88
CA HIS A 149 -53.86 40.00 11.72
C HIS A 149 -55.10 39.98 10.81
N GLU A 150 -55.83 38.87 10.80
CA GLU A 150 -57.18 38.84 10.26
C GLU A 150 -58.08 39.64 11.20
N PRO A 151 -58.89 40.59 10.69
CA PRO A 151 -59.84 41.30 11.52
C PRO A 151 -60.88 40.30 12.03
N GLU A 152 -61.06 40.28 13.34
CA GLU A 152 -62.07 39.50 14.05
C GLU A 152 -63.45 39.89 13.50
N VAL A 153 -64.09 38.96 12.77
CA VAL A 153 -65.46 39.13 12.32
C VAL A 153 -66.33 38.98 13.57
N LEU A 154 -66.77 40.11 14.10
CA LEU A 154 -67.83 40.16 15.12
C LEU A 154 -69.12 39.66 14.48
N GLU A 155 -69.47 38.40 14.71
CA GLU A 155 -70.82 37.91 14.42
C GLU A 155 -71.81 38.57 15.37
N GLY A 156 -72.86 39.14 14.81
CA GLY A 156 -74.02 39.69 15.50
C GLY A 156 -75.29 38.94 15.14
#